data_AF-A0AAV1T3F9-F1
#
_entry.id   AF-A0AAV1T3F9-F1
#
_cell.length_a   1.000
_cell.length_b   1.000
_cell.length_c   1.000
_cell.angle_alpha   90.00
_cell.angle_beta   90.00
_cell.angle_gamma   90.00
#
_symmetry.space_group_name_H-M   'P 1'
#
loop_
_entity.id
_entity.type
_entity.pdbx_description
1 polymer ?
#
loop_
_entity_poly.entity_id
_entity_poly.type
_entity_poly.pdbx_seq_one_letter_code
_entity_poly.pdbx_strand_id
1 'polypeptide(L)'
;MYLLCSLAPNLCQREVQFFNQYDQLITNYMTEFELDLSADLQPPKDLYVEVRVLRDCGEVMTESGLVNLDAHSHHFLRRVDVEQLIRQGVLEQIKR
;
A
#
# COMPACT_ATOMS: atom_id res chain seq x y z
N MET A 1 -2.40 -3.10 8.26
CA MET A 1 -1.54 -4.26 7.94
C MET A 1 -0.04 -3.95 7.94
N TYR A 2 0.47 -2.93 7.25
CA TYR A 2 1.94 -2.74 7.05
C TYR A 2 2.74 -2.14 8.22
N LEU A 3 2.07 -1.60 9.25
CA LEU A 3 2.72 -1.08 10.45
C LEU A 3 3.15 -2.17 11.45
N LEU A 4 2.79 -3.43 11.21
CA LEU A 4 3.07 -4.49 12.17
C LEU A 4 4.51 -4.98 12.16
N CYS A 5 5.25 -4.87 11.05
CA CYS A 5 6.63 -5.40 11.04
C CYS A 5 7.53 -4.66 12.05
N SER A 6 7.30 -3.36 12.27
CA SER A 6 8.01 -2.57 13.27
C SER A 6 7.44 -2.67 14.69
N LEU A 7 6.16 -3.03 14.85
CA LEU A 7 5.47 -3.12 16.14
C LEU A 7 5.38 -4.54 16.71
N ALA A 8 5.53 -5.57 15.87
CA ALA A 8 5.56 -6.99 16.22
C ALA A 8 6.41 -7.34 17.45
N PRO A 9 7.66 -6.84 17.60
CA PRO A 9 8.48 -7.21 18.76
C PRO A 9 7.98 -6.62 20.09
N ASN A 10 7.11 -5.61 20.07
CA ASN A 10 6.60 -4.95 21.28
C ASN A 10 5.22 -5.45 21.71
N LEU A 11 4.62 -6.38 20.96
CA LEU A 11 3.29 -6.91 21.25
C LEU A 11 3.38 -8.16 22.14
N CYS A 12 2.54 -8.23 23.17
CA CYS A 12 2.43 -9.45 23.97
C CYS A 12 1.62 -10.52 23.21
N GLN A 13 1.74 -11.79 23.63
CA GLN A 13 1.08 -12.92 22.96
C GLN A 13 -0.44 -12.73 22.81
N ARG A 14 -1.10 -12.10 23.80
CA ARG A 14 -2.54 -11.84 23.74
C ARG A 14 -2.90 -10.80 22.68
N GLU A 15 -2.09 -9.75 22.53
CA GLU A 15 -2.32 -8.70 21.53
C GLU A 15 -2.09 -9.24 20.12
N VAL A 16 -1.09 -10.11 19.92
CA VAL A 16 -0.87 -10.79 18.64
C VAL A 16 -2.07 -11.67 18.27
N GLN A 17 -2.59 -12.45 19.23
CA GLN A 17 -3.78 -13.27 19.00
C GLN A 17 -5.02 -12.43 18.68
N PHE A 18 -5.24 -11.35 19.44
CA PHE A 18 -6.33 -10.42 19.19
C PHE A 18 -6.23 -9.78 17.80
N PHE A 19 -5.03 -9.32 17.42
CA PHE A 19 -4.80 -8.74 16.10
C PHE A 19 -5.14 -9.72 14.99
N ASN A 20 -4.64 -10.96 15.07
CA ASN A 20 -4.89 -11.98 14.05
C ASN A 20 -6.39 -12.31 13.93
N GLN A 21 -7.11 -12.38 15.05
CA GLN A 21 -8.56 -12.60 15.03
C GLN A 21 -9.30 -11.41 14.39
N TYR A 22 -8.88 -10.19 14.69
CA TYR A 22 -9.47 -8.98 14.11
C TYR A 22 -9.20 -8.88 12.60
N ASP A 23 -8.00 -9.23 12.16
CA ASP A 23 -7.61 -9.26 10.75
C ASP A 23 -8.43 -10.28 9.95
N GLN A 24 -8.69 -11.46 10.53
CA GLN A 24 -9.61 -12.45 9.96
C GLN A 24 -11.04 -11.94 9.85
N LEU A 25 -11.55 -11.28 10.90
CA LEU A 25 -12.90 -10.71 10.90
C LEU A 25 -13.07 -9.65 9.79
N ILE A 26 -12.09 -8.76 9.64
CA ILE A 26 -12.10 -7.75 8.58
C ILE A 26 -12.03 -8.42 7.20
N THR A 27 -11.14 -9.39 7.01
CA THR A 27 -10.99 -10.09 5.73
C THR A 27 -12.28 -10.79 5.30
N ASN A 28 -12.95 -11.46 6.25
CA ASN A 28 -14.24 -12.10 5.98
C ASN A 28 -15.30 -11.08 5.58
N TYR A 29 -15.36 -9.94 6.27
CA TYR A 29 -16.31 -8.86 5.95
C TYR A 29 -16.04 -8.24 4.58
N MET A 30 -14.77 -7.94 4.26
CA MET A 30 -14.38 -7.41 2.94
C MET A 30 -14.74 -8.37 1.81
N THR A 31 -14.60 -9.68 2.04
CA THR A 31 -14.93 -10.72 1.06
C THR A 31 -16.44 -10.88 0.88
N GLU A 32 -17.21 -10.88 1.97
CA GLU A 32 -18.67 -11.07 1.92
C GLU A 32 -19.39 -9.94 1.20
N PHE A 33 -18.92 -8.70 1.35
CA PHE A 33 -19.53 -7.50 0.77
C PHE A 33 -18.80 -6.97 -0.48
N GLU A 34 -17.78 -7.67 -0.97
CA GLU A 34 -16.93 -7.24 -2.10
C GLU A 34 -16.43 -5.79 -1.96
N LEU A 35 -16.04 -5.41 -0.73
CA LEU A 35 -15.69 -4.04 -0.37
C LEU A 35 -14.30 -3.98 0.25
N ASP A 36 -13.46 -3.08 -0.26
CA ASP A 36 -12.11 -2.86 0.28
C ASP A 36 -12.13 -1.79 1.37
N LEU A 37 -12.15 -2.23 2.63
CA LEU A 37 -12.03 -1.34 3.81
C LEU A 37 -10.60 -0.85 4.02
N SER A 38 -9.62 -1.46 3.36
CA SER A 38 -8.22 -1.05 3.43
C SER A 38 -7.87 0.04 2.42
N ALA A 39 -8.83 0.47 1.60
CA ALA A 39 -8.69 1.55 0.63
C ALA A 39 -8.35 2.90 1.28
N ASP A 40 -7.93 3.86 0.46
CA ASP A 40 -7.47 5.16 0.97
C ASP A 40 -8.68 5.95 1.43
N LEU A 41 -8.58 6.55 2.61
CA LEU A 41 -9.63 7.44 3.11
C LEU A 41 -9.67 8.75 2.33
N GLN A 42 -8.59 9.10 1.62
CA GLN A 42 -8.57 10.25 0.73
C GLN A 42 -9.11 9.84 -0.65
N PRO A 43 -10.14 10.55 -1.17
CA PRO A 43 -10.65 10.27 -2.49
C PRO A 43 -9.54 10.51 -3.55
N PRO A 44 -9.41 9.63 -4.55
CA PRO A 44 -8.45 9.83 -5.63
C PRO A 44 -8.83 11.08 -6.43
N LYS A 45 -7.89 12.03 -6.52
CA LYS A 45 -8.09 13.29 -7.26
C LYS A 45 -7.85 13.13 -8.76
N ASP A 46 -6.88 12.29 -9.10
CA ASP A 46 -6.38 12.07 -10.45
C ASP A 46 -6.19 10.57 -10.68
N LEU A 47 -6.52 10.10 -11.89
CA LEU A 47 -6.39 8.70 -12.28
C LEU A 47 -4.91 8.28 -12.45
N TYR A 48 -4.07 9.22 -12.86
CA TYR A 48 -2.62 9.07 -12.96
C TYR A 48 -1.92 10.05 -12.02
N VAL A 49 -0.78 9.63 -11.49
CA VAL A 49 0.03 10.42 -10.57
C VAL A 49 1.50 10.36 -10.98
N GLU A 50 2.19 11.49 -10.84
CA GLU A 50 3.65 11.54 -10.94
C GLU A 50 4.22 11.17 -9.57
N VAL A 51 5.07 10.14 -9.53
CA VAL A 51 5.71 9.64 -8.31
C VAL A 51 7.22 9.67 -8.44
N ARG A 52 7.89 9.98 -7.34
CA ARG A 52 9.33 9.84 -7.17
C ARG A 52 9.64 8.63 -6.31
N VAL A 53 10.58 7.82 -6.75
CA VAL A 53 11.02 6.63 -6.03
C VAL A 53 12.00 7.05 -4.93
N LEU A 54 11.66 6.79 -3.67
CA LEU A 54 12.54 7.09 -2.53
C LEU A 54 13.52 5.94 -2.23
N ARG A 55 13.11 4.70 -2.52
CA ARG A 55 13.92 3.49 -2.31
C ARG A 55 13.74 2.53 -3.48
N ASP A 56 14.80 1.84 -3.83
CA ASP A 56 14.79 0.85 -4.90
C ASP A 56 13.74 -0.24 -4.64
N CYS A 57 12.83 -0.42 -5.59
CA CYS A 57 11.73 -1.38 -5.50
C CYS A 57 11.87 -2.53 -6.51
N GLY A 58 12.85 -2.47 -7.42
CA GLY A 58 12.96 -3.38 -8.55
C GLY A 58 11.76 -3.32 -9.49
N GLU A 59 11.40 -4.47 -10.05
CA GLU A 59 10.31 -4.60 -11.03
C GLU A 59 8.95 -4.71 -10.35
N VAL A 60 8.06 -3.76 -10.63
CA VAL A 60 6.67 -3.77 -10.17
C VAL A 60 5.73 -4.06 -11.33
N MET A 61 4.79 -4.98 -11.09
CA MET A 61 3.72 -5.28 -12.03
C MET A 61 2.64 -4.19 -11.93
N THR A 62 2.42 -3.49 -13.04
CA THR A 62 1.27 -2.58 -13.22
C THR A 62 0.34 -3.18 -14.27
N GLU A 63 -0.92 -2.73 -14.37
CA GLU A 63 -1.78 -3.26 -15.45
C GLU A 63 -1.32 -2.83 -16.86
N SER A 64 -0.39 -1.86 -16.96
CA SER A 64 0.25 -1.48 -18.23
C SER A 64 1.48 -2.32 -18.56
N GLY A 65 1.93 -3.18 -17.63
CA GLY A 65 3.12 -4.03 -17.76
C GLY A 65 4.09 -3.89 -16.60
N LEU A 66 5.24 -4.55 -16.74
CA LEU A 66 6.36 -4.49 -15.81
C LEU A 66 7.06 -3.13 -15.91
N VAL A 67 7.24 -2.45 -14.78
CA VAL A 67 7.97 -1.19 -14.68
C VAL A 67 9.06 -1.32 -13.63
N ASN A 68 10.29 -0.92 -13.98
CA ASN A 68 11.39 -0.90 -13.03
C ASN A 68 11.36 0.43 -12.23
N LEU A 69 11.34 0.33 -10.90
CA LEU A 69 11.30 1.47 -9.98
C LEU A 69 12.66 1.63 -9.29
N ASP A 70 13.58 2.28 -10.00
CA ASP A 70 14.93 2.59 -9.52
C ASP A 70 14.93 3.78 -8.54
N ALA A 71 15.81 3.79 -7.54
CA ALA A 71 15.87 4.89 -6.59
C ALA A 71 16.11 6.26 -7.28
N HIS A 72 15.35 7.28 -6.87
CA HIS A 72 15.35 8.66 -7.39
C HIS A 72 14.81 8.84 -8.81
N SER A 73 14.28 7.80 -9.45
CA SER A 73 13.58 7.94 -10.73
C SER A 73 12.19 8.58 -10.53
N HIS A 74 11.63 9.08 -11.63
CA HIS A 74 10.29 9.64 -11.69
C HIS A 74 9.46 8.82 -12.67
N HIS A 75 8.24 8.48 -12.27
CA HIS A 75 7.31 7.71 -13.11
C HIS A 75 5.93 8.33 -13.11
N PHE A 76 5.22 8.21 -14.22
CA PHE A 76 3.82 8.60 -14.34
C PHE A 76 2.98 7.33 -14.47
N LEU A 77 2.36 6.91 -13.37
CA LEU A 77 1.66 5.63 -13.24
C LEU A 77 0.23 5.86 -12.76
N ARG A 78 -0.64 4.87 -12.96
CA ARG A 78 -2.01 4.96 -12.44
C ARG A 78 -1.98 4.87 -10.93
N ARG A 79 -2.79 5.69 -10.27
CA ARG A 79 -2.82 5.78 -8.82
C ARG A 79 -3.05 4.42 -8.17
N VAL A 80 -3.96 3.61 -8.71
CA VAL A 80 -4.31 2.28 -8.20
C VAL A 80 -3.10 1.36 -8.07
N ASP A 81 -2.18 1.39 -9.04
CA ASP A 81 -0.99 0.51 -9.06
C ASP A 81 0.05 0.92 -8.00
N VAL A 82 0.15 2.22 -7.69
CA VAL A 82 1.21 2.78 -6.84
C VAL A 82 0.74 3.23 -5.46
N GLU A 83 -0.57 3.22 -5.20
CA GLU A 83 -1.14 3.76 -3.97
C GLU A 83 -0.60 3.07 -2.71
N GLN A 84 -0.49 1.74 -2.75
CA GLN A 84 0.08 0.96 -1.66
C GLN A 84 1.55 1.33 -1.40
N LEU A 85 2.34 1.52 -2.46
CA LEU A 85 3.75 1.89 -2.36
C LEU A 85 3.94 3.32 -1.84
N ILE A 86 3.03 4.24 -2.17
CA ILE A 86 3.00 5.60 -1.61
C ILE A 86 2.69 5.53 -0.11
N ARG A 87 1.71 4.74 0.32
CA ARG A 87 1.37 4.60 1.75
C ARG A 87 2.46 3.94 2.57
N GLN A 88 3.23 3.01 1.98
CA GLN A 88 4.40 2.43 2.62
C GLN A 88 5.57 3.42 2.75
N GLY A 89 5.49 4.58 2.10
CA GLY A 89 6.55 5.59 2.12
C GLY A 89 7.74 5.23 1.24
N VAL A 90 7.55 4.33 0.26
CA VAL A 90 8.59 3.98 -0.71
C VAL A 90 8.54 4.91 -1.92
N LEU A 91 7.34 5.40 -2.26
CA LEU A 91 7.12 6.38 -3.30
C LEU A 91 6.59 7.69 -2.70
N GLU A 92 7.00 8.81 -3.28
CA GLU A 92 6.47 10.14 -2.96
C GLU A 92 5.66 10.66 -4.15
N GLN A 93 4.41 11.04 -3.91
CA GLN A 93 3.60 11.71 -4.93
C GLN A 93 4.06 13.16 -5.11
N ILE A 94 4.47 13.51 -6.33
CA ILE A 94 4.79 14.90 -6.68
C ILE A 94 3.49 15.58 -7.09
N LYS A 95 3.08 16.59 -6.33
CA LYS A 95 1.96 17.47 -6.68
C LYS A 95 2.55 18.68 -7.40
N ARG A 96 2.10 18.93 -8.63
CA ARG A 96 2.31 20.20 -9.31
C ARG A 96 1.35 21.26 -8.76
#